data_AF-A0A966XF42-F1
#
_entry.id   AF-A0A966XF42-F1
#
_cell.length_a   1.000
_cell.length_b   1.000
_cell.length_c   1.000
_cell.angle_alpha   90.00
_cell.angle_beta   90.00
_cell.angle_gamma   90.00
#
_symmetry.space_group_name_H-M   'P 1'
#
loop_
_entity.id
_entity.type
_entity.pdbx_description
1 polymer ?
#
loop_
_entity_poly.entity_id
_entity_poly.type
_entity_poly.pdbx_seq_one_letter_code
_entity_poly.pdbx_strand_id
1 'polypeptide(L)'
;SCPSYWWNSDRYLGPAALLHAYRWIIDSRDEATGERLDDLEDPFKLYRCHTIMNCTKTCPKGLNPAKSIAEIKKMMVERTV
;
A
#
# COMPACT_ATOMS: atom_id res chain seq x y z
N SER A 1 -0.26 -14.26 3.11
CA SER A 1 0.92 -14.85 2.45
C SER A 1 2.17 -13.95 2.46
N CYS A 2 2.11 -12.71 2.96
CA CYS A 2 3.23 -11.76 2.89
C CYS A 2 4.15 -11.90 4.13
N PRO A 3 5.45 -12.23 3.97
CA PRO A 3 6.37 -12.37 5.10
C PRO A 3 6.53 -11.09 5.94
N SER A 4 6.56 -9.90 5.31
CA SER A 4 6.63 -8.63 6.05
C SER A 4 5.46 -8.44 7.02
N TYR A 5 4.28 -8.97 6.65
CA TYR A 5 3.09 -8.92 7.50
C TYR A 5 3.15 -9.94 8.63
N TRP A 6 3.81 -11.09 8.45
CA TRP A 6 3.99 -12.06 9.54
C TRP A 6 4.83 -11.48 10.69
N TRP A 7 5.83 -10.67 10.36
CA TRP A 7 6.79 -10.15 11.36
C TRP A 7 6.39 -8.81 11.96
N ASN A 8 5.49 -8.05 11.34
CA ASN A 8 5.15 -6.68 11.75
C ASN A 8 3.65 -6.39 11.57
N SER A 9 2.74 -7.34 11.82
CA SER A 9 1.30 -7.16 11.56
C SER A 9 0.65 -6.04 12.38
N ASP A 10 1.27 -5.64 13.49
CA ASP A 10 0.85 -4.55 14.36
C ASP A 10 1.20 -3.16 13.79
N ARG A 11 2.14 -3.08 12.83
CA ARG A 11 2.66 -1.81 12.29
C ARG A 11 2.57 -1.70 10.78
N TYR A 12 2.82 -2.78 10.06
CA TYR A 12 2.67 -2.85 8.61
C TYR A 12 1.23 -3.20 8.26
N LEU A 13 0.57 -2.29 7.52
CA LEU A 13 -0.84 -2.42 7.18
C LEU A 13 -1.15 -3.65 6.32
N GLY A 14 -0.16 -4.12 5.55
CA GLY A 14 -0.31 -5.30 4.72
C GLY A 14 -0.96 -5.04 3.36
N PRO A 15 -0.90 -6.05 2.47
CA PRO A 15 -1.27 -5.88 1.07
C PRO A 15 -2.76 -5.60 0.85
N ALA A 16 -3.64 -6.19 1.65
CA ALA A 16 -5.09 -6.00 1.48
C ALA A 16 -5.51 -4.56 1.85
N ALA A 17 -5.04 -4.06 2.99
CA ALA A 17 -5.32 -2.69 3.43
C ALA A 17 -4.73 -1.66 2.47
N LEU A 18 -3.47 -1.85 2.03
CA LEU A 18 -2.81 -0.93 1.11
C LEU A 18 -3.42 -0.94 -0.30
N LEU A 19 -3.94 -2.09 -0.78
CA LEU A 19 -4.75 -2.12 -2.00
C LEU A 19 -6.02 -1.26 -1.85
N HIS A 20 -6.65 -1.32 -0.68
CA HIS A 20 -7.84 -0.54 -0.38
C HIS A 20 -7.55 0.95 -0.17
N ALA A 21 -6.40 1.29 0.42
CA ALA A 21 -5.92 2.67 0.52
C ALA A 21 -5.67 3.25 -0.87
N TYR A 22 -4.98 2.50 -1.73
CA TYR A 22 -4.74 2.92 -3.11
C TYR A 22 -6.03 3.22 -3.87
N ARG A 23 -7.07 2.38 -3.71
CA ARG A 23 -8.40 2.61 -4.30
C ARG A 23 -8.92 4.01 -3.99
N TRP A 24 -8.83 4.47 -2.74
CA TRP A 24 -9.32 5.79 -2.35
C TRP A 24 -8.39 6.92 -2.79
N ILE A 25 -7.08 6.71 -2.69
CA ILE A 25 -6.05 7.68 -3.10
C ILE A 25 -6.19 8.09 -4.58
N ILE A 26 -6.62 7.18 -5.46
CA ILE A 26 -6.79 7.46 -6.89
C ILE A 26 -8.23 7.74 -7.32
N ASP A 27 -9.19 7.69 -6.39
CA ASP A 27 -10.60 7.94 -6.72
C ASP A 27 -10.77 9.44 -6.97
N SER A 28 -11.14 9.83 -8.19
CA SER A 28 -11.28 11.25 -8.57
C SER A 28 -12.39 11.98 -7.80
N ARG A 29 -13.21 11.26 -7.03
CA ARG A 29 -14.26 11.81 -6.18
C ARG A 29 -13.78 12.05 -4.74
N ASP A 30 -12.61 11.52 -4.38
CA ASP A 30 -12.05 11.68 -3.05
C ASP A 30 -11.19 12.94 -2.99
N GLU A 31 -11.54 13.85 -2.09
CA GLU A 31 -10.83 15.13 -1.90
C GLU A 31 -9.74 15.03 -0.80
N ALA A 32 -9.60 13.86 -0.16
CA ALA A 32 -8.73 13.67 1.01
C ALA A 32 -7.40 12.97 0.66
N THR A 33 -6.96 12.99 -0.61
CA THR A 33 -5.73 12.33 -1.05
C THR A 33 -4.50 12.74 -0.24
N GLY A 34 -4.37 14.03 0.09
CA GLY A 34 -3.26 14.54 0.91
C GLY A 34 -3.22 13.90 2.30
N GLU A 35 -4.34 13.94 3.02
CA GLU A 35 -4.49 13.35 4.37
C GLU A 35 -4.23 11.84 4.36
N ARG A 36 -4.72 11.13 3.32
CA ARG A 36 -4.50 9.69 3.18
C ARG A 36 -3.04 9.33 2.97
N LEU A 37 -2.29 10.14 2.22
CA LEU A 37 -0.86 9.94 2.03
C LEU A 37 -0.08 10.25 3.32
N ASP A 38 -0.49 11.28 4.08
CA ASP A 38 0.10 11.61 5.39
C ASP A 38 -0.10 10.47 6.40
N ASP A 39 -1.28 9.84 6.40
CA ASP A 39 -1.57 8.67 7.23
C ASP A 39 -0.68 7.46 6.91
N LEU A 40 -0.12 7.38 5.70
CA LEU A 40 0.79 6.33 5.25
C LEU A 40 2.27 6.70 5.41
N GLU A 41 2.59 7.95 5.77
CA GLU A 41 3.95 8.43 5.99
C GLU A 41 4.52 7.93 7.33
N ASP A 42 4.81 6.63 7.38
CA ASP A 42 5.44 5.98 8.52
C ASP A 42 6.38 4.86 8.02
N PRO A 43 7.57 4.66 8.67
CA PRO A 43 8.56 3.65 8.24
C PRO A 43 8.05 2.20 8.22
N PHE A 44 6.90 1.92 8.81
CA PHE A 44 6.31 0.59 8.90
C PHE A 44 5.03 0.43 8.09
N LYS A 45 4.10 1.40 8.15
CA LYS A 45 2.77 1.31 7.53
C LYS A 45 2.81 0.93 6.05
N LEU A 46 3.68 1.58 5.27
CA LEU A 46 3.83 1.37 3.82
C LEU A 46 5.13 0.65 3.46
N TYR A 47 6.25 1.06 4.06
CA TYR A 47 7.58 0.76 3.55
C TYR A 47 8.11 -0.64 3.85
N ARG A 48 7.39 -1.47 4.63
CA ARG A 48 7.76 -2.89 4.85
C ARG A 48 7.44 -3.79 3.65
N CYS A 49 6.80 -3.28 2.60
CA CYS A 49 6.65 -4.03 1.36
C CYS A 49 7.99 -4.10 0.60
N HIS A 50 8.58 -5.29 0.53
CA HIS A 50 9.84 -5.56 -0.20
C HIS A 50 9.61 -6.29 -1.53
N THR A 51 8.46 -6.08 -2.17
CA THR A 51 8.16 -6.64 -3.51
C THR A 51 8.32 -8.17 -3.58
N ILE A 52 7.92 -8.88 -2.52
CA ILE A 52 7.97 -10.36 -2.44
C ILE A 52 6.94 -11.02 -3.38
N MET A 53 5.93 -10.26 -3.84
CA MET A 53 4.89 -10.66 -4.81
C MET A 53 3.94 -11.81 -4.40
N ASN A 54 4.11 -12.41 -3.21
CA ASN A 54 3.19 -13.45 -2.71
C ASN A 54 1.72 -13.01 -2.65
N CYS A 55 1.44 -11.72 -2.41
CA CYS A 55 0.08 -11.19 -2.34
C CYS A 55 -0.63 -11.23 -3.70
N THR A 56 0.06 -10.82 -4.76
CA THR A 56 -0.46 -10.86 -6.14
C THR A 56 -0.65 -12.31 -6.60
N LYS A 57 0.32 -13.18 -6.34
CA LYS A 57 0.25 -14.60 -6.74
C LYS A 57 -0.93 -15.34 -6.10
N THR A 58 -1.24 -15.06 -4.84
CA THR A 58 -2.25 -15.82 -4.08
C THR A 58 -3.67 -15.25 -4.20
N CYS A 59 -3.86 -14.07 -4.78
CA CYS A 59 -5.15 -13.39 -4.73
C CYS A 59 -6.20 -14.17 -5.55
N PRO A 60 -7.28 -14.68 -4.93
CA PRO A 60 -8.27 -15.50 -5.64
C PRO A 60 -9.10 -14.70 -6.65
N LYS A 61 -9.00 -13.37 -6.63
CA LYS A 61 -9.66 -12.45 -7.57
C LYS A 61 -8.71 -11.93 -8.65
N GLY A 62 -7.46 -12.40 -8.70
CA GLY A 62 -6.47 -11.93 -9.68
C GLY A 62 -6.07 -10.46 -9.52
N LEU A 63 -6.27 -9.87 -8.34
CA LEU A 63 -5.86 -8.49 -8.06
C LEU A 63 -4.35 -8.40 -7.86
N ASN A 64 -3.79 -7.21 -8.04
CA ASN A 64 -2.36 -6.97 -7.89
C ASN A 64 -2.05 -5.95 -6.77
N PRO A 65 -2.11 -6.36 -5.49
CA PRO A 65 -1.74 -5.49 -4.37
C PRO A 65 -0.32 -4.95 -4.45
N ALA A 66 0.64 -5.73 -4.99
CA ALA A 66 2.01 -5.29 -5.10
C ALA A 66 2.16 -4.08 -6.04
N LYS A 67 1.44 -4.09 -7.17
CA LYS A 67 1.37 -2.93 -8.07
C LYS A 67 0.79 -1.72 -7.35
N SER A 68 -0.35 -1.86 -6.68
CA SER A 68 -0.97 -0.75 -5.93
C SER A 68 -0.05 -0.16 -4.87
N ILE A 69 0.70 -0.99 -4.13
CA ILE A 69 1.69 -0.50 -3.16
C ILE A 69 2.83 0.26 -3.85
N ALA A 70 3.29 -0.19 -5.02
CA ALA A 70 4.32 0.50 -5.78
C ALA A 70 3.84 1.88 -6.26
N GLU A 71 2.59 1.99 -6.72
CA GLU A 71 2.00 3.28 -7.11
C GLU A 71 1.87 4.23 -5.92
N ILE A 72 1.43 3.76 -4.74
CA ILE A 72 1.44 4.60 -3.52
C ILE A 72 2.85 5.12 -3.25
N LYS A 73 3.87 4.26 -3.28
CA LYS A 73 5.26 4.68 -3.03
C LYS A 73 5.74 5.73 -4.05
N LYS A 74 5.31 5.63 -5.30
CA LYS A 74 5.61 6.63 -6.35
C LYS A 74 4.98 7.98 -6.00
N MET A 75 3.70 7.98 -5.61
CA MET A 75 2.99 9.19 -5.18
C MET A 75 3.62 9.84 -3.94
N MET A 76 4.13 9.04 -2.99
CA MET A 76 4.88 9.57 -1.83
C MET A 76 6.12 10.34 -2.28
N VAL A 77 6.91 9.77 -3.21
CA VAL A 77 8.12 10.41 -3.75
C VAL A 77 7.76 11.67 -4.54
N GLU A 78 6.73 11.61 -5.40
CA GLU A 78 6.26 12.76 -6.19
C GLU A 78 5.77 13.92 -5.32
N ARG A 79 5.28 13.64 -4.10
CA ARG A 79 4.86 14.68 -3.15
C ARG A 79 6.04 15.36 -2.43
N THR A 80 7.18 14.67 -2.30
CA THR A 80 8.37 15.20 -1.60
C THR A 80 9.25 16.07 -2.50
N VAL A 81 9.10 15.95 -3.83
CA VAL A 81 9.83 16.73 -4.84
C VAL A 81 9.08 18.02 -5.17
#